data_AF-A0A7W1U9Z4-F1
#
_entry.id   AF-A0A7W1U9Z4-F1
#
_cell.length_a   1.000
_cell.length_b   1.000
_cell.length_c   1.000
_cell.angle_alpha   90.00
_cell.angle_beta   90.00
_cell.angle_gamma   90.00
#
_symmetry.space_group_name_H-M   'P 1'
#
loop_
_entity.id
_entity.type
_entity.pdbx_description
1 polymer ?
#
loop_
_entity_poly.entity_id
_entity_poly.type
_entity_poly.pdbx_seq_one_letter_code
_entity_poly.pdbx_strand_id
1 'polypeptide(L)'
;MNERAAIGETGSHYDAIADKIEEAPELLEIPLGNIERWLARDHSAPHRLEQWRTIILEAKATADGMTRLLSLLRDKGEEATHLRSFDVFPGILSREERRQIIKQCGWSH
;
A
#
# COMPACT_ATOMS: atom_id res chain seq x y z
N MET A 1 27.13 14.41 -16.83
CA MET A 1 26.69 13.20 -16.12
C MET A 1 26.72 13.48 -14.63
N ASN A 2 25.60 13.93 -14.07
CA ASN A 2 25.41 14.05 -12.63
C ASN A 2 23.91 13.86 -12.38
N GLU A 3 23.46 12.61 -12.49
CA GLU A 3 22.11 12.19 -12.11
C GLU A 3 22.04 12.08 -10.59
N ARG A 4 21.68 13.19 -9.95
CA ARG A 4 21.14 13.19 -8.59
C ARG A 4 19.76 13.83 -8.61
N ALA A 5 18.85 13.22 -9.37
CA ALA A 5 17.42 13.39 -9.19
C ALA A 5 16.99 12.30 -8.20
N ALA A 6 16.55 12.70 -6.99
CA ALA A 6 15.67 11.95 -6.06
C ALA A 6 15.94 12.35 -4.59
N ILE A 7 15.88 13.65 -4.26
CA ILE A 7 15.63 14.05 -2.87
C ILE A 7 14.16 14.46 -2.71
N GLY A 8 13.33 13.46 -2.42
CA GLY A 8 12.13 13.56 -1.59
C GLY A 8 11.14 14.70 -1.83
N GLU A 9 10.35 14.62 -2.89
CA GLU A 9 9.08 15.36 -2.96
C GLU A 9 7.99 14.52 -2.28
N THR A 10 7.81 14.71 -0.97
CA THR A 10 6.72 14.15 -0.14
C THR A 10 6.35 12.71 -0.50
N GLY A 11 7.17 11.75 -0.06
CA GLY A 11 6.84 10.33 -0.18
C GLY A 11 5.46 10.08 0.43
N SER A 12 4.49 9.72 -0.41
CA SER A 12 3.17 9.32 0.07
C SER A 12 3.34 8.11 1.00
N HIS A 13 2.48 7.95 2.01
CA HIS A 13 2.60 6.84 2.95
C HIS A 13 2.61 5.45 2.26
N TYR A 14 2.09 5.36 1.03
CA TYR A 14 2.16 4.17 0.18
C TYR A 14 3.58 3.83 -0.31
N ASP A 15 4.44 4.82 -0.51
CA ASP A 15 5.85 4.62 -0.89
C ASP A 15 6.62 3.96 0.25
N ALA A 16 6.38 4.43 1.49
CA ALA A 16 6.92 3.80 2.70
C ALA A 16 6.36 2.39 2.93
N ILE A 17 5.09 2.14 2.59
CA ILE A 17 4.51 0.78 2.62
C ILE A 17 5.18 -0.12 1.58
N ALA A 18 5.40 0.39 0.36
CA ALA A 18 6.03 -0.36 -0.72
C ALA A 18 7.46 -0.78 -0.33
N ASP A 19 8.26 0.14 0.17
CA ASP A 19 9.63 -0.12 0.65
C ASP A 19 9.65 -1.21 1.74
N LYS A 20 8.75 -1.08 2.71
CA LYS A 20 8.64 -2.03 3.82
C LYS A 20 8.18 -3.42 3.37
N ILE A 21 7.31 -3.51 2.37
CA ILE A 21 6.87 -4.79 1.77
C ILE A 21 8.00 -5.41 0.93
N GLU A 22 8.78 -4.59 0.25
CA GLU A 22 9.95 -5.02 -0.53
C GLU A 22 11.00 -5.67 0.39
N GLU A 23 11.25 -5.08 1.56
CA GLU A 23 12.14 -5.64 2.58
C GLU A 23 11.53 -6.84 3.33
N ALA A 24 10.22 -6.79 3.62
CA ALA A 24 9.52 -7.78 4.43
C ALA A 24 8.19 -8.20 3.77
N PRO A 25 8.22 -9.14 2.80
CA PRO A 25 7.02 -9.58 2.07
C PRO A 25 6.00 -10.34 2.95
N GLU A 26 6.42 -10.81 4.13
CA GLU A 26 5.54 -11.41 5.14
C GLU A 26 4.48 -10.42 5.68
N LEU A 27 4.73 -9.11 5.60
CA LEU A 27 3.78 -8.10 6.03
C LEU A 27 2.48 -8.08 5.20
N LEU A 28 2.50 -8.70 4.01
CA LEU A 28 1.31 -8.90 3.18
C LEU A 28 0.26 -9.81 3.82
N GLU A 29 0.58 -10.53 4.89
CA GLU A 29 -0.38 -11.33 5.65
C GLU A 29 -1.37 -10.47 6.45
N ILE A 30 -0.95 -9.29 6.88
CA ILE A 30 -1.79 -8.33 7.60
C ILE A 30 -2.97 -7.84 6.74
N PRO A 31 -2.76 -7.26 5.54
CA PRO A 31 -3.86 -6.81 4.69
C PRO A 31 -4.74 -7.97 4.24
N LEU A 32 -4.19 -9.18 4.02
CA LEU A 32 -5.01 -10.37 3.72
C LEU A 32 -5.98 -10.70 4.87
N GLY A 33 -5.49 -10.74 6.12
CA GLY A 33 -6.34 -10.99 7.28
C GLY A 33 -7.39 -9.89 7.53
N ASN A 34 -7.05 -8.63 7.23
CA ASN A 34 -8.00 -7.52 7.28
C ASN A 34 -9.10 -7.68 6.24
N ILE A 35 -8.74 -8.00 5.00
CA ILE A 35 -9.68 -8.24 3.89
C ILE A 35 -10.63 -9.37 4.26
N GLU A 36 -10.14 -10.50 4.75
CA GLU A 36 -10.98 -11.63 5.17
C GLU A 36 -11.93 -11.23 6.30
N ARG A 37 -11.44 -10.46 7.28
CA ARG A 37 -12.28 -9.94 8.37
C ARG A 37 -13.35 -8.97 7.87
N TRP A 38 -13.07 -8.13 6.88
CA TRP A 38 -14.04 -7.18 6.34
C TRP A 38 -15.05 -7.83 5.41
N LEU A 39 -14.62 -8.80 4.59
CA LEU A 39 -15.50 -9.65 3.81
C LEU A 39 -16.47 -10.42 4.70
N ALA A 40 -15.99 -10.95 5.83
CA ALA A 40 -16.83 -11.63 6.82
C ALA A 40 -17.82 -10.70 7.55
N ARG A 41 -17.64 -9.37 7.47
CA ARG A 41 -18.47 -8.36 8.14
C ARG A 41 -19.45 -7.66 7.22
N ASP A 42 -19.70 -8.22 6.03
CA ASP A 42 -20.61 -7.67 5.01
C ASP A 42 -20.27 -6.20 4.65
N HIS A 43 -19.00 -5.96 4.34
CA HIS A 43 -18.56 -4.63 3.92
C HIS A 43 -19.21 -4.25 2.58
N SER A 44 -19.57 -2.97 2.42
CA SER A 44 -20.35 -2.48 1.27
C SER A 44 -19.64 -2.54 -0.09
N ALA A 45 -18.35 -2.92 -0.14
CA ALA A 45 -17.58 -3.04 -1.37
C ALA A 45 -16.73 -4.32 -1.40
N PRO A 46 -17.35 -5.52 -1.39
CA PRO A 46 -16.62 -6.79 -1.33
C PRO A 46 -15.76 -7.01 -2.59
N HIS A 47 -16.28 -6.62 -3.76
CA HIS A 47 -15.58 -6.73 -5.04
C HIS A 47 -14.20 -6.04 -5.06
N ARG A 48 -14.06 -4.88 -4.39
CA ARG A 48 -12.76 -4.18 -4.32
C ARG A 48 -11.80 -4.86 -3.36
N LEU A 49 -12.32 -5.39 -2.25
CA LEU A 49 -11.52 -6.15 -1.30
C LEU A 49 -11.01 -7.45 -1.93
N GLU A 50 -11.84 -8.12 -2.73
CA GLU A 50 -11.44 -9.30 -3.50
C GLU A 50 -10.39 -8.96 -4.57
N GLN A 51 -10.53 -7.83 -5.28
CA GLN A 51 -9.49 -7.36 -6.21
C GLN A 51 -8.16 -7.14 -5.50
N TRP A 52 -8.16 -6.48 -4.34
CA TRP A 52 -6.96 -6.30 -3.53
C TRP A 52 -6.37 -7.63 -3.06
N ARG A 53 -7.21 -8.59 -2.62
CA ARG A 53 -6.77 -9.93 -2.24
C ARG A 53 -6.05 -10.62 -3.39
N THR A 54 -6.59 -10.57 -4.60
CA THR A 54 -5.98 -11.18 -5.78
C THR A 54 -4.60 -10.58 -6.06
N ILE A 55 -4.47 -9.25 -6.07
CA ILE A 55 -3.19 -8.55 -6.30
C ILE A 55 -2.15 -8.96 -5.25
N ILE A 56 -2.54 -9.02 -3.98
CA ILE A 56 -1.63 -9.39 -2.89
C ILE A 56 -1.23 -10.87 -2.98
N LEU A 57 -2.16 -11.77 -3.33
CA LEU A 57 -1.86 -13.18 -3.52
C LEU A 57 -0.92 -13.40 -4.70
N GLU A 58 -1.13 -12.70 -5.82
CA GLU A 58 -0.22 -12.72 -6.97
C GLU A 58 1.18 -12.21 -6.59
N ALA A 59 1.24 -11.16 -5.76
CA ALA A 59 2.49 -10.62 -5.24
C ALA A 59 3.26 -11.59 -4.34
N LYS A 60 2.55 -12.37 -3.52
CA LYS A 60 3.17 -13.45 -2.73
C LYS A 60 3.58 -14.65 -3.58
N ALA A 61 2.84 -14.94 -4.65
CA ALA A 61 3.06 -16.11 -5.48
C ALA A 61 4.21 -15.93 -6.48
N THR A 62 4.45 -14.71 -6.96
CA THR A 62 5.41 -14.42 -8.03
C THR A 62 6.17 -13.11 -7.81
N ALA A 63 7.44 -13.07 -8.22
CA ALA A 63 8.25 -11.85 -8.18
C ALA A 63 7.71 -10.76 -9.13
N ASP A 64 7.09 -11.14 -10.23
CA ASP A 64 6.43 -10.22 -11.16
C ASP A 64 5.21 -9.55 -10.51
N GLY A 65 4.38 -10.35 -9.81
CA GLY A 65 3.27 -9.83 -9.01
C GLY A 65 3.73 -8.86 -7.92
N MET A 66 4.86 -9.14 -7.27
CA MET A 66 5.43 -8.22 -6.27
C MET A 66 5.82 -6.90 -6.92
N THR A 67 6.53 -6.95 -8.04
CA THR A 67 6.93 -5.76 -8.81
C THR A 67 5.72 -4.95 -9.24
N ARG A 68 4.64 -5.61 -9.67
CA ARG A 68 3.37 -4.99 -10.04
C ARG A 68 2.68 -4.32 -8.86
N LEU A 69 2.67 -4.96 -7.68
CA LEU A 69 2.13 -4.39 -6.45
C LEU A 69 2.92 -3.14 -6.03
N LEU A 70 4.25 -3.21 -6.02
CA LEU A 70 5.12 -2.08 -5.68
C LEU A 70 4.92 -0.92 -6.67
N SER A 71 4.83 -1.24 -7.97
CA SER A 71 4.51 -0.26 -9.00
C SER A 71 3.15 0.39 -8.76
N LEU A 72 2.12 -0.38 -8.43
CA LEU A 72 0.78 0.13 -8.12
C LEU A 72 0.76 1.04 -6.87
N LEU A 73 1.56 0.72 -5.85
CA LEU A 73 1.68 1.54 -4.65
C LEU A 73 2.39 2.87 -4.93
N ARG A 74 3.39 2.86 -5.81
CA ARG A 74 4.19 4.03 -6.22
C ARG A 74 3.52 4.84 -7.35
N ASP A 75 2.60 4.23 -8.10
CA ASP A 75 1.95 4.85 -9.26
C ASP A 75 1.14 6.09 -8.85
N LYS A 76 1.04 7.13 -9.67
CA LYS A 76 0.24 8.32 -9.35
C LYS A 76 -1.00 8.47 -10.23
N GLY A 77 -1.32 7.45 -11.04
CA GLY A 77 -2.49 7.41 -11.90
C GLY A 77 -3.80 7.45 -11.13
N GLU A 78 -4.86 7.91 -11.79
CA GLU A 78 -6.19 8.04 -11.20
C GLU A 78 -6.76 6.67 -10.79
N GLU A 79 -6.57 5.64 -11.61
CA GLU A 79 -7.04 4.28 -11.29
C GLU A 79 -6.33 3.71 -10.06
N ALA A 80 -5.00 3.83 -9.99
CA ALA A 80 -4.23 3.39 -8.83
C ALA A 80 -4.59 4.21 -7.58
N THR A 81 -4.82 5.52 -7.73
CA THR A 81 -5.30 6.39 -6.65
C THR A 81 -6.65 5.95 -6.13
N HIS A 82 -7.57 5.59 -7.02
CA HIS A 82 -8.91 5.14 -6.66
C HIS A 82 -8.89 3.77 -5.98
N LEU A 83 -7.99 2.88 -6.41
CA LEU A 83 -7.77 1.58 -5.76
C LEU A 83 -7.16 1.78 -4.36
N ARG A 84 -6.15 2.64 -4.23
CA ARG A 84 -5.50 3.01 -2.96
C ARG A 84 -6.43 3.70 -1.98
N SER A 85 -7.42 4.46 -2.46
CA SER A 85 -8.45 5.09 -1.62
C SER A 85 -9.18 4.06 -0.74
N PHE A 86 -9.24 2.80 -1.20
CA PHE A 86 -9.59 1.65 -0.36
C PHE A 86 -8.35 1.17 0.39
N ASP A 87 -8.06 1.83 1.50
CA ASP A 87 -6.94 1.54 2.41
C ASP A 87 -7.12 0.14 3.02
N VAL A 88 -6.61 -0.91 2.36
CA VAL A 88 -6.58 -2.30 2.86
C VAL A 88 -5.35 -2.62 3.72
N PHE A 89 -4.44 -1.65 3.83
CA PHE A 89 -3.20 -1.74 4.61
C PHE A 89 -3.24 -1.18 6.05
N PRO A 90 -4.39 -0.88 6.70
CA PRO A 90 -4.35 -0.40 8.07
C PRO A 90 -3.80 -1.51 8.97
N GLY A 91 -2.63 -1.26 9.56
CA GLY A 91 -1.91 -2.24 10.38
C GLY A 91 -0.53 -2.63 9.86
N ILE A 92 -0.19 -2.38 8.58
CA ILE A 92 1.20 -2.48 8.13
C ILE A 92 2.06 -1.40 8.79
N LEU A 93 1.52 -0.18 8.82
CA LEU A 93 2.10 0.92 9.59
C LEU A 93 1.49 0.89 10.99
N SER A 94 2.34 0.76 12.00
CA SER A 94 1.92 0.92 13.38
C SER A 94 1.35 2.31 13.61
N ARG A 95 0.50 2.47 14.65
CA ARG A 95 -0.14 3.76 14.99
C ARG A 95 0.87 4.90 15.18
N GLU A 96 2.11 4.56 15.55
CA GLU A 96 3.24 5.49 15.66
C GLU A 96 3.82 5.87 14.31
N GLU A 97 4.07 4.91 13.40
CA GLU A 97 4.54 5.19 12.03
C GLU A 97 3.51 6.01 11.24
N ARG A 98 2.22 5.66 11.39
CA ARG A 98 1.13 6.44 10.78
C ARG A 98 1.12 7.88 11.29
N ARG A 99 1.39 8.09 12.58
CA ARG A 99 1.52 9.43 13.16
C ARG A 99 2.74 10.18 12.63
N GLN A 100 3.88 9.52 12.45
CA GLN A 100 5.08 10.16 11.89
C GLN A 100 4.85 10.62 10.45
N ILE A 101 4.22 9.79 9.61
CA ILE A 101 3.93 10.16 8.22
C ILE A 101 2.85 11.25 8.14
N ILE A 102 1.78 11.16 8.93
CA ILE A 102 0.76 12.23 9.00
C ILE A 102 1.38 13.53 9.52
N LYS A 103 2.31 13.46 10.48
CA LYS A 103 3.02 14.63 10.99
C LYS A 103 3.96 15.24 9.96
N GLN A 104 4.55 14.43 9.08
CA GLN A 104 5.38 14.88 7.95
C GLN A 104 4.55 15.43 6.78
N CYS A 105 3.37 14.87 6.50
CA CYS A 105 2.45 15.39 5.48
C CYS A 105 1.58 16.56 5.98
N GLY A 106 1.47 16.75 7.29
CA GLY A 106 0.54 17.69 7.92
C GLY A 106 0.99 19.16 7.98
N TRP A 107 2.05 19.57 7.27
CA TRP A 107 2.50 20.96 7.22
C TRP A 107 2.89 21.39 5.80
N SER A 108 1.90 21.49 4.93
CA SER A 108 1.91 22.45 3.83
C SER A 108 0.46 22.87 3.58
N HIS A 109 0.03 23.90 4.31
CA HIS A 109 -1.22 24.63 4.06
C HIS A 109 -0.88 25.78 3.12
#